data_AF-A0A1H8BRB3-F1
#
_entry.id   AF-A0A1H8BRB3-F1
#
_cell.length_a   1.000
_cell.length_b   1.000
_cell.length_c   1.000
_cell.angle_alpha   90.00
_cell.angle_beta   90.00
_cell.angle_gamma   90.00
#
_symmetry.space_group_name_H-M   'P 1'
#
loop_
_entity.id
_entity.type
_entity.pdbx_description
1 polymer ?
#
loop_
_entity_poly.entity_id
_entity_poly.type
_entity_poly.pdbx_seq_one_letter_code
_entity_poly.pdbx_strand_id
1 'polypeptide(L)'
;MNYVEVDKQEAAQAKVISIFSYIGLLFLVPLIAGKENKFAQYHANQGLVLFIASFAIGFATKILAFVAPLLSMAISGVSGIVILVFAILGIINVCQLEAKPLPIIGGITLIKSY
;
A
#
# COMPACT_ATOMS: atom_id res chain seq x y z
N MET A 1 6.89 3.64 15.64
CA MET A 1 6.82 4.18 14.27
C MET A 1 6.31 5.59 14.37
N ASN A 2 7.05 6.57 13.86
CA ASN A 2 6.66 7.97 13.91
C ASN A 2 5.72 8.25 12.73
N TYR A 3 4.59 8.89 13.02
CA TYR A 3 3.69 9.39 11.99
C TYR A 3 4.42 10.46 11.17
N VAL A 4 4.18 10.50 9.86
CA VAL A 4 4.57 11.66 9.07
C VAL A 4 3.51 12.72 9.34
N GLU A 5 3.90 13.83 9.95
CA GLU A 5 2.99 14.96 10.11
C GLU A 5 2.78 15.63 8.75
N VAL A 6 1.52 15.68 8.33
CA VAL A 6 1.09 16.34 7.09
C VAL A 6 0.00 17.33 7.43
N ASP A 7 0.08 18.53 6.85
CA ASP A 7 -0.96 19.53 7.00
C ASP A 7 -2.31 19.01 6.49
N LYS A 8 -3.39 19.27 7.24
CA LYS A 8 -4.72 18.74 6.90
C LYS A 8 -5.28 19.34 5.60
N GLN A 9 -4.94 20.58 5.26
CA GLN A 9 -5.38 21.19 4.01
C GLN A 9 -4.62 20.57 2.83
N GLU A 10 -3.31 20.35 2.96
CA GLU A 10 -2.50 19.63 1.97
C GLU A 10 -3.02 18.20 1.75
N ALA A 11 -3.31 17.47 2.83
CA ALA A 11 -3.88 16.12 2.75
C ALA A 11 -5.26 16.10 2.08
N ALA A 12 -6.13 17.08 2.40
CA ALA A 12 -7.45 17.17 1.81
C ALA A 12 -7.40 17.38 0.28
N GLN A 13 -6.44 18.16 -0.22
CA GLN A 13 -6.26 18.40 -1.66
C GLN A 13 -5.93 17.11 -2.44
N ALA A 14 -5.16 16.21 -1.84
CA ALA A 14 -4.72 14.97 -2.47
C ALA A 14 -5.55 13.73 -2.09
N LYS A 15 -6.64 13.89 -1.33
CA LYS A 15 -7.42 12.77 -0.78
C LYS A 15 -7.86 11.76 -1.83
N VAL A 16 -8.52 12.23 -2.90
CA VAL A 16 -9.07 11.36 -3.95
C VAL A 16 -7.97 10.62 -4.69
N ILE A 17 -6.89 11.32 -5.07
CA ILE A 17 -5.78 10.68 -5.79
C ILE A 17 -5.02 9.68 -4.92
N SER A 18 -4.97 9.89 -3.60
CA SER A 18 -4.25 9.03 -2.66
C SER A 18 -4.94 7.68 -2.43
N ILE A 19 -6.27 7.58 -2.62
CA ILE A 19 -7.02 6.32 -2.53
C ILE A 19 -6.49 5.30 -3.54
N PHE A 20 -6.10 5.75 -4.74
CA PHE A 20 -5.58 4.88 -5.80
C PHE A 20 -4.29 4.14 -5.41
N SER A 21 -3.56 4.61 -4.39
CA SER A 21 -2.41 3.91 -3.81
C SER A 21 -2.69 2.46 -3.44
N TYR A 22 -3.91 2.16 -3.04
CA TYR A 22 -4.28 0.86 -2.49
C TYR A 22 -4.96 -0.05 -3.50
N ILE A 23 -4.89 0.28 -4.79
CA ILE A 23 -5.48 -0.48 -5.89
C ILE A 23 -4.37 -0.93 -6.86
N GLY A 24 -3.60 -1.93 -6.44
CA GLY A 24 -2.57 -2.57 -7.28
C GLY A 24 -1.58 -1.56 -7.87
N LEU A 25 -1.43 -1.56 -9.20
CA LEU A 25 -0.53 -0.65 -9.94
C LEU A 25 -0.94 0.83 -9.89
N LEU A 26 -2.15 1.15 -9.41
CA LEU A 26 -2.63 2.53 -9.38
C LEU A 26 -1.94 3.40 -8.32
N PHE A 27 -1.00 2.86 -7.52
CA PHE A 27 -0.06 3.68 -6.73
C PHE A 27 0.74 4.67 -7.59
N LEU A 28 0.89 4.40 -8.89
CA LEU A 28 1.49 5.33 -9.84
C LEU A 28 0.69 6.64 -10.00
N VAL A 29 -0.62 6.60 -9.78
CA VAL A 29 -1.50 7.79 -9.90
C VAL A 29 -1.10 8.88 -8.89
N PRO A 30 -1.15 8.65 -7.57
CA PRO A 30 -0.70 9.65 -6.60
C PRO A 30 0.81 9.92 -6.69
N LEU A 31 1.63 8.96 -7.12
CA LEU A 31 3.05 9.17 -7.33
C LEU A 31 3.33 10.25 -8.38
N ILE A 32 2.61 10.21 -9.51
CA ILE A 32 2.83 11.12 -10.64
C ILE A 32 1.99 12.39 -10.48
N ALA A 33 0.68 12.25 -10.25
CA ALA A 33 -0.24 13.38 -10.17
C ALA A 33 -0.12 14.18 -8.87
N GLY A 34 0.36 13.55 -7.79
CA GLY A 34 0.59 14.17 -6.49
C GLY A 34 2.07 14.38 -6.17
N LYS A 35 2.93 14.54 -7.18
CA LYS A 35 4.40 14.64 -7.00
C LYS A 35 4.87 15.70 -6.01
N GLU A 36 4.17 16.84 -5.91
CA GLU A 36 4.52 17.94 -4.99
C GLU A 36 3.75 17.87 -3.66
N ASN A 37 2.91 16.85 -3.46
CA ASN A 37 2.06 16.73 -2.29
C ASN A 37 2.56 15.57 -1.40
N LYS A 38 2.99 15.89 -0.18
CA LYS A 38 3.59 14.94 0.75
C LYS A 38 2.63 13.82 1.12
N PHE A 39 1.33 14.12 1.26
CA PHE A 39 0.30 13.12 1.55
C PHE A 39 0.17 12.10 0.43
N ALA A 40 0.12 12.57 -0.83
CA ALA A 40 0.05 11.71 -2.00
C ALA A 40 1.31 10.84 -2.13
N GLN A 41 2.49 11.42 -1.96
CA GLN A 41 3.77 10.69 -2.00
C GLN A 41 3.86 9.63 -0.90
N TYR A 42 3.39 9.96 0.30
CA TYR A 42 3.34 9.02 1.42
C TYR A 42 2.46 7.80 1.10
N HIS A 43 1.22 8.03 0.65
CA HIS A 43 0.31 6.93 0.34
C HIS A 43 0.78 6.17 -0.91
N ALA A 44 1.36 6.84 -1.90
CA ALA A 44 1.99 6.17 -3.05
C ALA A 44 3.11 5.21 -2.62
N ASN A 45 3.94 5.60 -1.65
CA ASN A 45 4.96 4.72 -1.08
C ASN A 45 4.33 3.50 -0.38
N GLN A 46 3.33 3.70 0.49
CA GLN A 46 2.62 2.60 1.16
C GLN A 46 1.96 1.65 0.13
N GLY A 47 1.36 2.20 -0.91
CA GLY A 47 0.77 1.49 -2.02
C GLY A 47 1.79 0.65 -2.80
N LEU A 48 2.94 1.24 -3.13
CA LEU A 48 4.05 0.56 -3.79
C LEU A 48 4.57 -0.62 -2.95
N VAL A 49 4.79 -0.41 -1.65
CA VAL A 49 5.25 -1.48 -0.74
C VAL A 49 4.23 -2.60 -0.67
N LEU A 50 2.93 -2.28 -0.54
CA LEU A 50 1.87 -3.29 -0.55
C LEU A 50 1.80 -4.04 -1.88
N PHE A 51 1.97 -3.33 -3.01
CA PHE A 51 2.01 -3.94 -4.34
C PHE A 51 3.18 -4.91 -4.48
N ILE A 52 4.39 -4.51 -4.09
CA ILE A 52 5.59 -5.38 -4.11
C ILE A 52 5.38 -6.61 -3.22
N ALA A 53 4.84 -6.43 -2.01
CA ALA A 53 4.54 -7.54 -1.10
C ALA A 53 3.55 -8.52 -1.74
N SER A 54 2.48 -8.00 -2.36
CA SER A 54 1.47 -8.82 -3.04
C SER A 54 2.08 -9.61 -4.21
N PHE A 55 2.97 -8.98 -4.97
CA PHE A 55 3.66 -9.62 -6.10
C PHE A 55 4.65 -10.69 -5.64
N ALA A 56 5.45 -10.41 -4.61
CA ALA A 56 6.40 -11.35 -4.03
C ALA A 56 5.71 -12.60 -3.47
N ILE A 57 4.60 -12.42 -2.74
CA ILE A 57 3.80 -13.54 -2.23
C ILE A 57 3.21 -14.34 -3.39
N GLY A 58 2.61 -13.67 -4.38
CA GLY A 58 2.03 -14.35 -5.55
C GLY A 58 3.06 -15.14 -6.37
N PHE A 59 4.31 -14.66 -6.44
CA PHE A 59 5.39 -15.39 -7.08
C PHE A 59 5.83 -16.60 -6.23
N ALA A 60 5.98 -16.43 -4.92
CA ALA A 60 6.36 -17.51 -4.01
C ALA A 60 5.31 -18.64 -3.97
N THR A 61 4.01 -18.32 -3.97
CA THR A 61 2.94 -19.33 -3.98
C THR A 61 2.92 -20.12 -5.30
N LYS A 62 3.22 -19.48 -6.44
CA LYS A 62 3.37 -20.18 -7.73
C LYS A 62 4.51 -21.20 -7.69
N ILE A 63 5.65 -20.85 -7.09
CA ILE A 63 6.76 -21.81 -6.91
C ILE A 63 6.35 -22.95 -5.99
N LEU A 64 5.70 -22.64 -4.86
CA LEU A 64 5.24 -23.65 -3.90
C LEU A 64 4.21 -24.60 -4.50
N ALA A 65 3.42 -24.15 -5.47
CA ALA A 65 2.40 -24.98 -6.12
C ALA A 65 3.00 -26.20 -6.86
N PHE A 66 4.26 -26.13 -7.31
CA PHE A 66 4.93 -27.27 -7.96
C PHE A 66 5.23 -28.44 -7.01
N VAL A 67 5.42 -28.14 -5.72
CA VAL A 67 5.81 -29.16 -4.72
C VAL A 67 4.68 -29.48 -3.73
N ALA A 68 3.81 -28.50 -3.43
CA ALA A 68 2.75 -28.62 -2.44
C ALA A 68 1.50 -27.80 -2.85
N PRO A 69 0.69 -28.29 -3.81
CA PRO A 69 -0.40 -27.53 -4.40
C PRO A 69 -1.51 -27.15 -3.41
N LEU A 70 -1.91 -28.06 -2.52
CA LEU A 70 -2.94 -27.77 -1.50
C LEU A 70 -2.49 -26.71 -0.50
N LEU A 71 -1.22 -26.76 -0.06
CA LEU A 71 -0.66 -25.78 0.85
C LEU A 71 -0.52 -24.41 0.17
N SER A 72 -0.08 -24.39 -1.10
CA SER A 72 -0.02 -23.16 -1.89
C SER A 72 -1.39 -22.50 -2.02
N MET A 73 -2.45 -23.27 -2.28
CA MET A 73 -3.82 -22.75 -2.36
C MET A 73 -4.26 -22.10 -1.05
N ALA A 74 -4.03 -22.76 0.09
CA ALA A 74 -4.37 -22.23 1.40
C ALA A 74 -3.62 -20.90 1.71
N ILE A 75 -2.31 -20.87 1.48
CA ILE A 75 -1.48 -19.67 1.69
C ILE A 75 -1.91 -18.54 0.75
N SER A 76 -2.21 -18.83 -0.51
CA SER A 76 -2.69 -17.84 -1.47
C SER A 76 -4.02 -17.22 -1.05
N GLY A 77 -4.95 -18.02 -0.52
CA GLY A 77 -6.23 -17.52 -0.02
C GLY A 77 -6.06 -16.59 1.18
N VAL A 78 -5.30 -17.02 2.20
CA VAL A 78 -5.06 -16.22 3.41
C VAL A 78 -4.31 -14.94 3.08
N SER A 79 -3.26 -15.02 2.27
CA SER A 79 -2.49 -13.83 1.88
C SER A 79 -3.31 -12.81 1.09
N GLY A 80 -4.21 -13.27 0.20
CA GLY A 80 -5.15 -12.38 -0.49
C GLY A 80 -6.03 -11.57 0.47
N ILE A 81 -6.53 -12.21 1.53
CA ILE A 81 -7.31 -11.54 2.59
C ILE A 81 -6.44 -10.53 3.34
N VAL A 82 -5.20 -10.89 3.71
CA VAL A 82 -4.29 -9.98 4.41
C VAL A 82 -3.97 -8.74 3.57
N ILE A 83 -3.67 -8.92 2.27
CA ILE A 83 -3.42 -7.80 1.34
C ILE A 83 -4.66 -6.91 1.22
N LEU A 84 -5.87 -7.50 1.12
CA LEU A 84 -7.11 -6.75 1.07
C LEU A 84 -7.34 -5.93 2.36
N VAL A 85 -7.11 -6.53 3.53
CA VAL A 85 -7.21 -5.83 4.82
C VAL A 85 -6.25 -4.64 4.86
N PHE A 86 -4.99 -4.82 4.42
CA PHE A 86 -4.02 -3.73 4.39
C PHE A 86 -4.42 -2.63 3.40
N ALA A 87 -4.96 -2.98 2.23
CA ALA A 87 -5.50 -2.00 1.29
C ALA A 87 -6.64 -1.18 1.92
N ILE A 88 -7.59 -1.83 2.60
CA ILE A 88 -8.71 -1.18 3.28
C ILE A 88 -8.21 -0.25 4.40
N LEU A 89 -7.27 -0.72 5.24
CA LEU A 89 -6.68 0.11 6.29
C LEU A 89 -5.98 1.35 5.72
N GLY A 90 -5.27 1.18 4.60
CA GLY A 90 -4.68 2.28 3.86
C GLY A 90 -5.71 3.31 3.38
N ILE A 91 -6.82 2.85 2.80
CA ILE A 91 -7.92 3.71 2.35
C ILE A 91 -8.58 4.42 3.55
N ILE A 92 -8.77 3.74 4.68
CA ILE A 92 -9.29 4.36 5.91
C ILE A 92 -8.37 5.50 6.36
N ASN A 93 -7.06 5.27 6.39
CA ASN A 93 -6.07 6.31 6.73
C ASN A 93 -6.18 7.50 5.77
N VAL A 94 -6.32 7.26 4.45
CA VAL A 94 -6.55 8.33 3.46
C VAL A 94 -7.84 9.10 3.76
N CYS A 95 -8.92 8.39 4.05
CA CYS A 95 -10.22 8.98 4.37
C CYS A 95 -10.18 9.85 5.64
N GLN A 96 -9.32 9.50 6.59
CA GLN A 96 -9.08 10.23 7.83
C GLN A 96 -8.04 11.36 7.70
N LEU A 97 -7.43 11.54 6.52
CA LEU A 97 -6.33 12.49 6.26
C LEU A 97 -5.08 12.18 7.11
N GLU A 98 -4.83 10.90 7.38
CA GLU A 98 -3.71 10.44 8.20
C GLU A 98 -2.61 9.75 7.36
N ALA A 99 -1.39 10.27 7.43
CA ALA A 99 -0.20 9.58 6.92
C ALA A 99 0.30 8.53 7.92
N LYS A 100 -0.54 7.52 8.16
CA LYS A 100 -0.31 6.43 9.13
C LYS A 100 0.25 5.17 8.45
N PRO A 101 1.28 4.52 9.01
CA PRO A 101 1.89 3.35 8.40
C PRO A 101 0.96 2.15 8.45
N LEU A 102 0.97 1.33 7.39
CA LEU A 102 0.34 0.02 7.44
C LEU A 102 1.05 -0.88 8.48
N PRO A 103 0.32 -1.80 9.14
CA PRO A 103 0.94 -2.76 10.03
C PRO A 103 2.02 -3.56 9.31
N ILE A 104 3.12 -3.89 10.02
CA ILE A 104 4.24 -4.73 9.57
C ILE A 104 5.09 -4.12 8.45
N ILE A 105 4.49 -3.64 7.36
CA ILE A 105 5.19 -3.17 6.15
C ILE A 105 5.33 -1.65 6.07
N GLY A 106 4.57 -0.90 6.86
CA GLY A 106 4.46 0.55 6.69
C GLY A 106 5.69 1.37 7.09
N GLY A 107 6.70 0.75 7.71
CA GLY A 107 7.99 1.38 7.98
C GLY A 107 8.96 1.39 6.79
N ILE A 108 8.61 0.76 5.66
CA ILE A 108 9.45 0.69 4.48
C ILE A 108 9.23 1.95 3.62
N THR A 109 10.32 2.68 3.33
CA THR A 109 10.31 3.86 2.44
C THR A 109 11.16 3.59 1.20
N LEU A 110 10.51 3.54 0.05
CA LEU A 110 11.09 3.39 -1.29
C LEU A 110 11.05 4.71 -2.08
N ILE A 111 10.10 5.59 -1.77
CA ILE A 111 9.95 6.90 -2.41
C ILE A 111 10.44 7.98 -1.43
N LYS A 112 11.56 8.64 -1.76
CA LYS A 112 12.24 9.64 -0.90
C LYS A 112 11.72 11.07 -1.13
N SER A 113 10.42 11.28 -1.02
CA SER A 113 9.78 12.56 -1.39
C SER A 113 8.93 13.20 -0.29
N TYR A 114 9.03 12.73 0.95
CA TYR A 114 8.34 13.31 2.12
C TYR A 114 9.19 13.22 3.39
#